data_AF-A0A158KMP6-F1
#
_entry.id   AF-A0A158KMP6-F1
#
_cell.length_a   1.000
_cell.length_b   1.000
_cell.length_c   1.000
_cell.angle_alpha   90.00
_cell.angle_beta   90.00
_cell.angle_gamma   90.00
#
_symmetry.space_group_name_H-M   'P 1'
#
loop_
_entity.id
_entity.type
_entity.pdbx_description
1 polymer ?
#
loop_
_entity_poly.entity_id
_entity_poly.type
_entity_poly.pdbx_seq_one_letter_code
_entity_poly.pdbx_strand_id
1 'polypeptide(L)'
;MSNFTVVYAVNVPHYGRTQIEAPTAAEAIAVAKHRDPAAICTERDCSSAACARIVSITDDDGRSIAEGVTLDGAFMRYGGRPAWLLCEASPAMLESLQKLVARSDDLLHALACPNGRHEHLVERLCAASYVAKAVIAAANGKN
;
A
#
# COMPACT_ATOMS: atom_id res chain seq x y z
N MET A 1 21.73 -22.78 -11.82
CA MET A 1 21.38 -22.04 -10.58
C MET A 1 22.52 -21.08 -10.34
N SER A 2 22.20 -19.80 -10.16
CA SER A 2 23.19 -18.74 -9.90
C SER A 2 22.92 -18.12 -8.55
N ASN A 3 23.97 -17.61 -7.89
CA ASN A 3 23.84 -16.90 -6.64
C ASN A 3 23.83 -15.40 -6.87
N PHE A 4 22.98 -14.72 -6.12
CA PHE A 4 22.84 -13.27 -6.15
C PHE A 4 22.99 -12.73 -4.75
N THR A 5 23.86 -11.73 -4.60
CA THR A 5 23.93 -10.93 -3.37
C THR A 5 22.89 -9.83 -3.46
N VAL A 6 22.05 -9.72 -2.45
CA VAL A 6 21.10 -8.61 -2.32
C VAL A 6 21.44 -7.76 -1.11
N VAL A 7 21.48 -6.45 -1.31
CA VAL A 7 21.62 -5.45 -0.25
C VAL A 7 20.28 -4.74 -0.08
N TYR A 8 19.72 -4.81 1.11
CA TYR A 8 18.56 -4.05 1.54
C TYR A 8 19.01 -2.86 2.36
N ALA A 9 18.23 -1.79 2.33
CA ALA A 9 18.31 -0.70 3.30
C ALA A 9 16.94 -0.50 3.91
N VAL A 10 16.90 -0.37 5.23
CA VAL A 10 15.71 0.00 6.00
C VAL A 10 16.14 1.15 6.91
N ASN A 11 15.63 2.36 6.69
CA ASN A 11 16.04 3.55 7.46
C ASN A 11 17.57 3.81 7.35
N VAL A 12 18.01 4.60 6.37
CA VAL A 12 19.46 4.87 6.18
C VAL A 12 20.06 5.39 7.49
N PRO A 13 21.14 4.81 8.03
CA PRO A 13 22.15 3.99 7.34
C PRO A 13 22.06 2.47 7.54
N HIS A 14 20.92 1.90 7.96
CA HIS A 14 20.89 0.47 8.29
C HIS A 14 20.75 -0.40 7.02
N TYR A 15 21.82 -1.15 6.72
CA TYR A 15 21.90 -2.08 5.60
C TYR A 15 21.84 -3.53 6.07
N GLY A 16 21.16 -4.37 5.30
CA GLY A 16 21.13 -5.82 5.47
C GLY A 16 21.57 -6.51 4.19
N ARG A 17 22.33 -7.60 4.30
CA ARG A 17 22.82 -8.37 3.14
C ARG A 17 22.34 -9.82 3.23
N THR A 18 21.91 -10.37 2.11
CA THR A 18 21.58 -11.80 2.01
C THR A 18 21.99 -12.36 0.64
N GLN A 19 21.94 -13.70 0.53
CA GLN A 19 22.12 -14.41 -0.73
C GLN A 19 20.81 -15.06 -1.18
N ILE A 20 20.59 -15.06 -2.49
CA ILE A 20 19.45 -15.68 -3.15
C ILE A 20 19.95 -16.56 -4.28
N GLU A 21 19.53 -17.82 -4.28
CA GLU A 21 19.69 -18.70 -5.43
C GLU A 21 18.51 -18.51 -6.38
N ALA A 22 18.79 -18.21 -7.65
CA ALA A 22 17.77 -18.12 -8.69
C ALA A 22 18.32 -18.60 -10.04
N PRO A 23 17.46 -19.14 -10.93
CA PRO A 23 17.87 -19.47 -12.30
C PRO A 23 18.17 -18.25 -13.16
N THR A 24 17.49 -17.13 -12.92
CA THR A 24 17.64 -15.89 -13.71
C THR A 24 17.68 -14.63 -12.85
N ALA A 25 18.21 -13.53 -13.41
CA ALA A 25 18.19 -12.22 -12.76
C ALA A 25 16.77 -11.71 -12.48
N ALA A 26 15.82 -11.95 -13.39
CA ALA A 26 14.43 -11.58 -13.20
C ALA A 26 13.78 -12.32 -12.03
N GLU A 27 14.04 -13.62 -11.89
CA GLU A 27 13.59 -14.40 -10.73
C GLU A 27 14.31 -13.96 -9.45
N ALA A 28 15.59 -13.61 -9.50
CA ALA A 28 16.32 -13.08 -8.35
C ALA A 28 15.68 -11.79 -7.83
N ILE A 29 15.33 -10.86 -8.73
CA ILE A 29 14.60 -9.62 -8.39
C ILE A 29 13.23 -9.96 -7.79
N ALA A 30 12.49 -10.89 -8.40
CA ALA A 30 11.17 -11.29 -7.90
C ALA A 30 11.26 -11.88 -6.49
N VAL A 31 12.21 -12.79 -6.23
CA VAL A 31 12.44 -13.38 -4.90
C VAL A 31 12.89 -12.31 -3.91
N ALA A 32 13.77 -11.40 -4.31
CA ALA A 32 14.24 -10.30 -3.46
C ALA A 32 13.08 -9.39 -3.02
N LYS A 33 12.14 -9.08 -3.93
CA LYS A 33 10.95 -8.27 -3.60
C LYS A 33 10.03 -8.91 -2.54
N HIS A 34 10.09 -10.23 -2.37
CA HIS A 34 9.24 -10.96 -1.41
C HIS A 34 9.92 -11.25 -0.07
N ARG A 35 11.22 -10.92 0.08
CA ARG A 35 11.93 -11.05 1.36
C ARG A 35 11.53 -9.93 2.31
N ASP A 36 11.41 -10.23 3.59
CA ASP A 36 11.22 -9.22 4.62
C ASP A 36 12.56 -8.57 5.01
N PRO A 37 12.78 -7.27 4.70
CA PRO A 37 14.02 -6.58 5.06
C PRO A 37 14.26 -6.48 6.57
N ALA A 38 13.20 -6.51 7.39
CA ALA A 38 13.31 -6.43 8.85
C ALA A 38 13.93 -7.69 9.47
N ALA A 39 13.86 -8.83 8.79
CA ALA A 39 14.53 -10.06 9.20
C ALA A 39 16.02 -10.08 8.82
N ILE A 40 16.45 -9.18 7.93
CA ILE A 40 17.79 -9.16 7.33
C ILE A 40 18.63 -8.00 7.90
N CYS A 41 18.01 -6.85 8.16
CA CYS A 41 18.68 -5.69 8.74
C CYS A 41 18.75 -5.83 10.27
N THR A 42 19.87 -5.43 10.88
CA THR A 42 20.20 -5.80 12.27
C THR A 42 19.63 -4.88 13.36
N GLU A 43 18.94 -3.78 13.04
CA GLU A 43 18.36 -2.87 14.05
C GLU A 43 16.83 -2.83 14.02
N ARG A 44 16.23 -3.01 15.22
CA ARG A 44 14.79 -3.11 15.48
C ARG A 44 14.12 -1.77 15.79
N ASP A 45 14.80 -0.65 15.62
CA ASP A 45 14.27 0.64 16.08
C ASP A 45 13.25 1.21 15.08
N CYS A 46 12.01 0.74 15.20
CA CYS A 46 10.89 1.02 14.30
C CYS A 46 10.23 2.40 14.52
N SER A 47 10.97 3.39 15.04
CA SER A 47 10.41 4.70 15.41
C SER A 47 10.45 5.76 14.30
N SER A 48 11.17 5.52 13.20
CA SER A 48 11.18 6.40 12.03
C SER A 48 10.26 5.88 10.91
N ALA A 49 9.79 6.78 10.04
CA ALA A 49 9.13 6.42 8.80
C ALA A 49 10.13 5.62 7.93
N ALA A 50 10.04 4.29 8.00
CA ALA A 50 11.07 3.41 7.45
C ALA A 50 10.88 3.28 5.93
N CYS A 51 11.82 3.84 5.16
CA CYS A 51 11.92 3.58 3.72
C CYS A 51 12.71 2.29 3.49
N ALA A 52 12.03 1.18 3.23
CA ALA A 52 12.67 -0.07 2.84
C ALA A 52 12.89 -0.13 1.32
N ARG A 53 14.10 -0.46 0.88
CA ARG A 53 14.45 -0.61 -0.54
C ARG A 53 15.51 -1.68 -0.75
N ILE A 54 15.54 -2.26 -1.94
CA ILE A 54 16.69 -2.99 -2.43
C ILE A 54 17.68 -1.96 -2.97
N VAL A 55 18.84 -1.87 -2.35
CA VAL A 55 19.92 -0.96 -2.73
C VAL A 55 20.58 -1.49 -3.99
N SER A 56 20.96 -2.77 -3.98
CA SER A 56 21.56 -3.44 -5.13
C SER A 56 21.29 -4.94 -5.11
N ILE A 57 21.30 -5.53 -6.29
CA ILE A 57 21.42 -6.96 -6.51
C ILE A 57 22.61 -7.18 -7.44
N THR A 58 23.57 -7.99 -7.01
CA THR A 58 24.75 -8.34 -7.81
C THR A 58 24.83 -9.84 -8.04
N ASP A 59 25.27 -10.24 -9.23
CA ASP A 59 25.57 -11.65 -9.53
C ASP A 59 26.91 -12.08 -8.90
N ASP A 60 27.27 -13.35 -9.11
CA ASP A 60 28.51 -13.97 -8.61
C ASP A 60 29.79 -13.35 -9.20
N ASP A 61 29.70 -12.73 -10.37
CA ASP A 61 30.80 -11.99 -11.00
C ASP A 61 30.91 -10.54 -10.46
N GLY A 62 30.03 -10.16 -9.53
CA GLY A 62 29.96 -8.81 -8.97
C GLY A 62 29.29 -7.79 -9.89
N ARG A 63 28.64 -8.21 -10.97
CA ARG A 63 27.92 -7.30 -11.87
C ARG A 63 26.58 -6.92 -11.24
N SER A 64 26.28 -5.63 -11.28
CA SER A 64 25.00 -5.10 -10.80
C SER A 64 23.89 -5.45 -11.80
N ILE A 65 22.88 -6.19 -11.34
CA ILE A 65 21.71 -6.57 -12.15
C ILE A 65 20.47 -5.72 -11.85
N ALA A 66 20.44 -5.06 -10.68
CA ALA A 66 19.40 -4.11 -10.30
C ALA A 66 19.88 -3.19 -9.18
N GLU A 67 19.47 -1.92 -9.20
CA GLU A 67 19.79 -0.94 -8.16
C GLU A 67 18.58 -0.06 -7.85
N GLY A 68 18.50 0.40 -6.59
CA GLY A 68 17.48 1.37 -6.17
C GLY A 68 16.04 0.89 -6.35
N VAL A 69 15.79 -0.41 -6.26
CA VAL A 69 14.46 -0.99 -6.46
C VAL A 69 13.61 -0.74 -5.22
N THR A 70 12.51 -0.02 -5.40
CA THR A 70 11.49 0.17 -4.37
C THR A 70 10.78 -1.14 -4.08
N LEU A 71 10.52 -1.39 -2.80
CA LEU A 71 9.64 -2.47 -2.38
C LEU A 71 8.22 -1.89 -2.37
N ASP A 72 7.48 -2.10 -3.45
CA ASP A 72 6.26 -1.34 -3.78
C ASP A 72 5.06 -1.60 -2.83
N GLY A 73 5.22 -2.42 -1.80
CA GLY A 73 4.28 -2.57 -0.66
C GLY A 73 4.81 -2.04 0.68
N ALA A 74 6.08 -1.63 0.72
CA ALA A 74 6.78 -1.19 1.92
C ALA A 74 6.63 0.31 2.21
N PHE A 75 6.06 1.11 1.29
CA PHE A 75 5.92 2.54 1.59
C PHE A 75 4.90 2.81 2.71
N MET A 76 3.87 1.97 2.86
CA MET A 76 2.81 2.19 3.86
C MET A 76 2.85 1.27 5.09
N ARG A 77 3.35 0.03 4.97
CA ARG A 77 3.53 -0.87 6.15
C ARG A 77 4.54 -0.35 7.17
N TYR A 78 5.35 0.63 6.77
CA TYR A 78 6.49 1.12 7.53
C TYR A 78 6.33 2.58 8.00
N GLY A 79 5.14 3.17 7.83
CA GLY A 79 4.75 4.46 8.43
C GLY A 79 4.49 4.40 9.95
N GLY A 80 5.07 3.40 10.63
CA GLY A 80 4.84 3.10 12.04
C GLY A 80 3.47 2.45 12.31
N ARG A 81 3.23 2.15 13.59
CA ARG A 81 2.01 1.47 14.06
C ARG A 81 0.69 2.15 13.61
N PRO A 82 0.56 3.49 13.59
CA PRO A 82 -0.67 4.14 13.13
C PRO A 82 -0.98 3.89 11.64
N ALA A 83 0.04 4.00 10.77
CA ALA A 83 -0.15 3.75 9.33
C ALA A 83 -0.47 2.28 9.06
N TRP A 84 0.18 1.36 9.78
CA TRP A 84 -0.14 -0.07 9.72
C TRP A 84 -1.60 -0.35 10.12
N LEU A 85 -2.07 0.21 11.24
CA LEU A 85 -3.45 0.05 11.70
C LEU A 85 -4.46 0.60 10.68
N LEU A 86 -4.14 1.72 10.02
CA LEU A 86 -4.97 2.27 8.95
C LEU A 86 -5.05 1.29 7.77
N CYS A 87 -3.93 0.71 7.33
CA CYS A 87 -3.92 -0.28 6.26
C CYS A 87 -4.71 -1.54 6.60
N GLU A 88 -4.56 -2.07 7.82
CA GLU A 88 -5.33 -3.23 8.29
C GLU A 88 -6.83 -2.94 8.36
N ALA A 89 -7.21 -1.71 8.72
CA ALA A 89 -8.59 -1.27 8.77
C ALA A 89 -9.18 -0.94 7.38
N SER A 90 -8.35 -0.65 6.38
CA SER A 90 -8.78 -0.19 5.06
C SER A 90 -9.87 -1.05 4.40
N PRO A 91 -9.79 -2.40 4.40
CA PRO A 91 -10.84 -3.23 3.79
C PRO A 91 -12.20 -3.07 4.49
N ALA A 92 -12.21 -3.07 5.83
CA ALA A 92 -13.43 -2.90 6.61
C ALA A 92 -14.01 -1.48 6.50
N MET A 93 -13.14 -0.48 6.39
CA MET A 93 -13.54 0.91 6.11
C MET A 93 -14.16 1.06 4.72
N LEU A 94 -13.58 0.42 3.70
CA LEU A 94 -14.13 0.41 2.35
C LEU A 94 -15.50 -0.26 2.30
N GLU A 95 -15.65 -1.43 2.94
CA GLU A 95 -16.94 -2.12 3.05
C GLU A 95 -17.99 -1.25 3.76
N SER A 96 -17.60 -0.59 4.86
CA SER A 96 -18.49 0.32 5.59
C SER A 96 -18.92 1.51 4.74
N LEU A 97 -18.00 2.08 3.96
CA LEU A 97 -18.27 3.19 3.05
C LEU A 97 -19.24 2.76 1.93
N GLN A 98 -19.05 1.57 1.36
CA GLN A 98 -19.97 0.98 0.37
C GLN A 98 -21.38 0.80 0.93
N LYS A 99 -21.51 0.27 2.16
CA LYS A 99 -22.81 0.15 2.85
C LYS A 99 -23.48 1.49 3.10
N LEU A 100 -22.70 2.50 3.48
CA LEU A 100 -23.20 3.86 3.71
C LEU A 100 -23.74 4.48 2.42
N VAL A 101 -23.00 4.33 1.31
CA VAL A 101 -23.44 4.80 0.00
C VAL A 101 -24.75 4.13 -0.43
N ALA A 102 -24.87 2.81 -0.28
CA ALA A 102 -26.11 2.09 -0.62
C ALA A 102 -27.32 2.65 0.17
N ARG A 103 -27.16 2.84 1.48
CA ARG A 103 -28.21 3.44 2.33
C ARG A 103 -28.51 4.89 1.97
N SER A 104 -27.52 5.65 1.52
CA SER A 104 -27.72 7.04 1.10
C SER A 104 -28.58 7.12 -0.16
N ASP A 105 -28.40 6.20 -1.10
CA ASP A 105 -29.20 6.13 -2.32
C ASP A 105 -30.66 5.76 -2.01
N ASP A 106 -30.88 4.83 -1.07
CA ASP A 106 -32.23 4.49 -0.56
C ASP A 106 -32.93 5.70 0.08
N LEU A 107 -32.17 6.47 0.88
CA LEU A 107 -32.70 7.61 1.62
C LEU A 107 -32.94 8.83 0.72
N LEU A 108 -32.09 9.04 -0.30
CA LEU A 108 -32.34 10.01 -1.38
C LEU A 108 -33.63 9.67 -2.13
N HIS A 109 -33.85 8.38 -2.44
CA HIS A 109 -35.07 7.95 -3.11
C HIS A 109 -36.32 8.19 -2.26
N ALA A 110 -36.25 7.94 -0.95
CA ALA A 110 -37.35 8.19 -0.01
C ALA A 110 -37.63 9.69 0.24
N LEU A 111 -36.60 10.54 0.21
CA LEU A 111 -36.71 11.99 0.43
C LEU A 111 -37.06 12.79 -0.82
N ALA A 112 -37.01 12.18 -2.00
CA ALA A 112 -37.45 12.79 -3.26
C ALA A 112 -38.99 12.96 -3.26
N CYS A 113 -39.47 13.92 -2.48
CA CYS A 113 -40.86 14.35 -2.45
C CYS A 113 -41.10 15.44 -3.50
N PRO A 114 -42.24 15.44 -4.22
CA PRO A 114 -42.54 16.43 -5.26
C PRO A 114 -42.62 17.90 -4.80
N ASN A 115 -42.69 18.15 -3.49
CA ASN A 115 -43.03 19.47 -2.93
C ASN A 115 -41.84 20.20 -2.26
N GLY A 116 -40.59 19.81 -2.54
CA GLY A 116 -39.39 20.58 -2.18
C GLY A 116 -39.00 20.65 -0.68
N ARG A 117 -39.79 20.06 0.23
CA ARG A 117 -39.59 20.16 1.70
C ARG A 117 -38.24 19.68 2.25
N HIS A 118 -37.45 18.96 1.45
CA HIS A 118 -36.18 18.38 1.86
C HIS A 118 -35.02 18.69 0.90
N GLU A 119 -35.16 19.65 -0.01
CA GLU A 119 -34.16 19.96 -1.06
C GLU A 119 -32.74 20.14 -0.50
N HIS A 120 -32.57 20.95 0.55
CA HIS A 120 -31.28 21.17 1.18
C HIS A 120 -30.68 19.91 1.84
N LEU A 121 -31.52 18.99 2.32
CA LEU A 121 -31.05 17.70 2.86
C LEU A 121 -30.66 16.74 1.76
N VAL A 122 -31.44 16.69 0.67
CA VAL A 122 -31.15 15.91 -0.53
C VAL A 122 -29.83 16.37 -1.15
N GLU A 123 -29.61 17.68 -1.29
CA GLU A 123 -28.38 18.23 -1.86
C GLU A 123 -27.14 17.87 -1.04
N ARG A 124 -27.20 18.02 0.30
CA ARG A 124 -26.11 17.63 1.20
C ARG A 124 -25.82 16.13 1.16
N LEU A 125 -26.86 15.31 1.06
CA LEU A 125 -26.73 13.85 0.98
C LEU A 125 -26.16 13.40 -0.37
N CYS A 126 -26.57 14.05 -1.47
CA CYS A 126 -25.98 13.86 -2.80
C CYS A 126 -24.49 14.21 -2.80
N ALA A 127 -24.09 15.35 -2.22
CA ALA A 127 -22.70 15.75 -2.13
C ALA A 127 -21.86 14.73 -1.31
N ALA A 128 -22.38 14.27 -0.17
CA ALA A 128 -21.72 13.26 0.64
C ALA A 128 -21.59 11.91 -0.09
N SER A 129 -22.65 11.47 -0.78
CA SER A 129 -22.67 10.24 -1.58
C SER A 129 -21.69 10.32 -2.75
N TYR A 130 -21.59 11.47 -3.43
CA TYR A 130 -20.64 11.71 -4.51
C TYR A 130 -19.18 11.56 -4.04
N VAL A 131 -18.82 12.21 -2.92
CA VAL A 131 -17.47 12.09 -2.33
C VAL A 131 -17.16 10.63 -1.95
N ALA A 132 -18.10 9.94 -1.31
CA ALA A 132 -17.92 8.54 -0.94
C ALA A 132 -17.76 7.63 -2.17
N LYS A 133 -18.55 7.85 -3.24
CA LYS A 133 -18.42 7.13 -4.52
C LYS A 133 -17.06 7.36 -5.18
N ALA A 134 -16.54 8.60 -5.15
CA ALA A 134 -15.21 8.91 -5.67
C ALA A 134 -14.09 8.18 -4.90
N VAL A 135 -14.18 8.14 -3.56
CA VAL A 135 -13.23 7.37 -2.73
C VAL A 135 -13.30 5.87 -3.03
N ILE A 136 -14.50 5.31 -3.20
CA ILE A 136 -14.68 3.90 -3.60
C ILE A 136 -14.10 3.63 -4.99
N ALA A 137 -14.29 4.53 -5.95
CA ALA A 137 -13.75 4.38 -7.31
C ALA A 137 -12.21 4.38 -7.29
N ALA A 138 -11.60 5.33 -6.60
CA ALA A 138 -10.16 5.41 -6.41
C ALA A 138 -9.60 4.16 -5.71
N ALA A 139 -10.27 3.66 -4.66
CA ALA A 139 -9.87 2.43 -3.96
C ALA A 139 -9.93 1.18 -4.86
N ASN A 140 -10.81 1.17 -5.87
CA ASN A 140 -10.92 0.09 -6.86
C ASN A 140 -10.02 0.29 -8.09
N GLY A 141 -9.15 1.30 -8.11
CA GLY A 141 -8.25 1.59 -9.23
C GLY A 141 -8.96 2.11 -10.48
N LYS A 142 -10.16 2.69 -10.33
CA LYS A 142 -10.91 3.32 -11.42
C LYS A 142 -10.73 4.84 -11.31
N ASN A 143 -9.78 5.38 -12.07
CA ASN A 143 -9.61 6.82 -12.29
C ASN A 143 -10.03 7.18 -13.72
#